data_AF-A0A848LEM8-F1
#
_entry.id   AF-A0A848LEM8-F1
#
_cell.length_a   1.000
_cell.length_b   1.000
_cell.length_c   1.000
_cell.angle_alpha   90.00
_cell.angle_beta   90.00
_cell.angle_gamma   90.00
#
_symmetry.space_group_name_H-M   'P 1'
#
loop_
_entity.id
_entity.type
_entity.pdbx_description
1 polymer ?
#
loop_
_entity_poly.entity_id
_entity_poly.type
_entity_poly.pdbx_seq_one_letter_code
_entity_poly.pdbx_strand_id
1 'polypeptide(L)'
;MLGRVDALKEEHGRLRALLGQCESAPALELSPLLAQLREQLRPHLQAKQSLYVQAVEAIQTSGTPTELSLLGIFRTNLSVVSGAVMGFLDAPDPHPERLRERLRTVVGALRSLLDTEEKVVFPLCTRYSKAAGTGAAPHRSRFEEGRR
;
A
#
# COMPACT_ATOMS: atom_id res chain seq x y z
N MET A 1 -8.78 7.54 9.92
CA MET A 1 -8.26 6.85 8.72
C MET A 1 -7.72 7.82 7.67
N LEU A 2 -8.34 9.00 7.44
CA LEU A 2 -7.74 10.09 6.62
C LEU A 2 -6.28 10.45 7.00
N GLY A 3 -5.99 10.77 8.27
CA GLY A 3 -4.62 11.09 8.69
C GLY A 3 -3.61 9.92 8.57
N ARG A 4 -4.09 8.67 8.47
CA ARG A 4 -3.21 7.51 8.19
C ARG A 4 -2.83 7.45 6.71
N VAL A 5 -3.75 7.80 5.81
CA VAL A 5 -3.47 7.86 4.37
C VAL A 5 -2.48 8.97 4.06
N ASP A 6 -2.62 10.14 4.70
CA ASP A 6 -1.70 11.26 4.49
C ASP A 6 -0.29 10.93 5.01
N ALA A 7 -0.17 10.31 6.20
CA ALA A 7 1.11 9.81 6.70
C ALA A 7 1.78 8.80 5.75
N LEU A 8 1.01 7.86 5.17
CA LEU A 8 1.54 6.90 4.21
C LEU A 8 2.01 7.58 2.91
N LYS A 9 1.33 8.61 2.43
CA LYS A 9 1.77 9.40 1.26
C LYS A 9 3.08 10.14 1.52
N GLU A 10 3.25 10.71 2.71
CA GLU A 10 4.52 11.32 3.11
C GLU A 10 5.65 10.27 3.15
N GLU A 11 5.35 9.08 3.68
CA GLU A 11 6.28 7.95 3.67
C GLU A 11 6.64 7.52 2.25
N HIS A 12 5.69 7.54 1.30
CA HIS A 12 6.00 7.26 -0.11
C HIS A 12 7.00 8.26 -0.68
N GLY A 13 6.90 9.55 -0.34
CA GLY A 13 7.87 10.55 -0.73
C GLY A 13 9.28 10.20 -0.24
N ARG A 14 9.40 9.83 1.05
CA ARG A 14 10.66 9.39 1.65
C ARG A 14 11.22 8.12 0.99
N LEU A 15 10.36 7.12 0.75
CA LEU A 15 10.75 5.88 0.08
C LEU A 15 11.20 6.12 -1.36
N ARG A 16 10.51 6.97 -2.13
CA ARG A 16 10.91 7.31 -3.50
C ARG A 16 12.28 7.99 -3.54
N ALA A 17 12.55 8.90 -2.60
CA ALA A 17 13.86 9.54 -2.47
C ALA A 17 14.95 8.50 -2.16
N LEU A 18 14.71 7.59 -1.23
CA LEU A 18 15.66 6.52 -0.87
C LEU A 18 15.89 5.53 -2.02
N LEU A 19 14.84 5.16 -2.76
CA LEU A 19 14.97 4.33 -3.96
C LEU A 19 15.81 5.02 -5.04
N GLY A 20 15.63 6.34 -5.23
CA GLY A 20 16.48 7.12 -6.14
C GLY A 20 17.95 7.13 -5.70
N GLN A 21 18.22 7.26 -4.40
CA GLN A 21 19.58 7.16 -3.85
C GLN A 21 20.19 5.79 -4.15
N CYS A 22 19.47 4.69 -3.86
CA CYS A 22 19.92 3.33 -4.15
C CYS A 22 20.29 3.13 -5.63
N GLU A 23 19.53 3.70 -6.58
CA GLU A 23 19.82 3.57 -8.01
C GLU A 23 21.10 4.32 -8.43
N SER A 24 21.34 5.50 -7.84
CA SER A 24 22.49 6.35 -8.16
C SER A 24 23.77 6.00 -7.40
N ALA A 25 23.66 5.25 -6.29
CA ALA A 25 24.76 5.05 -5.37
C ALA A 25 25.89 4.18 -5.97
N PRO A 26 27.16 4.50 -5.67
CA PRO A 26 28.28 3.61 -5.95
C PRO A 26 28.16 2.32 -5.13
N ALA A 27 28.80 1.24 -5.58
CA ALA A 27 28.64 -0.10 -5.00
C ALA A 27 28.92 -0.16 -3.48
N LEU A 28 29.90 0.61 -3.00
CA LEU A 28 30.27 0.68 -1.57
C LEU A 28 29.20 1.34 -0.69
N GLU A 29 28.41 2.25 -1.25
CA GLU A 29 27.34 2.96 -0.54
C GLU A 29 25.98 2.27 -0.66
N LEU A 30 25.86 1.29 -1.56
CA LEU A 30 24.59 0.62 -1.81
C LEU A 30 24.14 -0.24 -0.62
N SER A 31 25.06 -0.96 0.03
CA SER A 31 24.72 -1.83 1.17
C SER A 31 24.04 -1.09 2.33
N PRO A 32 24.58 0.04 2.86
CA PRO A 32 23.91 0.79 3.93
C PRO A 32 22.57 1.39 3.47
N LEU A 33 22.44 1.80 2.21
CA LEU A 33 21.16 2.30 1.66
C LEU A 33 20.09 1.20 1.57
N LEU A 34 20.47 -0.03 1.20
CA LEU A 34 19.55 -1.17 1.18
C LEU A 34 19.11 -1.55 2.61
N ALA A 35 20.01 -1.46 3.59
CA ALA A 35 19.66 -1.66 4.99
C ALA A 35 18.66 -0.58 5.45
N GLN A 36 18.92 0.70 5.14
CA GLN A 36 17.99 1.79 5.45
C GLN A 36 16.63 1.60 4.78
N LEU A 37 16.61 1.15 3.53
CA LEU A 37 15.38 0.87 2.80
C LEU A 37 14.59 -0.24 3.48
N ARG A 38 15.25 -1.30 3.95
CA ARG A 38 14.63 -2.38 4.71
C ARG A 38 13.99 -1.88 6.00
N GLU A 39 14.71 -1.08 6.78
CA GLU A 39 14.23 -0.54 8.06
C GLU A 39 13.03 0.39 7.89
N GLN A 40 12.94 1.12 6.78
CA GLN A 40 11.78 1.98 6.48
C GLN A 40 10.62 1.18 5.87
N LEU A 41 10.90 0.24 4.97
CA LEU A 41 9.86 -0.47 4.22
C LEU A 41 9.09 -1.46 5.09
N ARG A 42 9.75 -2.14 6.04
CA ARG A 42 9.10 -3.11 6.92
C ARG A 42 7.95 -2.52 7.76
N PRO A 43 8.14 -1.46 8.56
CA PRO A 43 7.04 -0.85 9.32
C PRO A 43 5.98 -0.22 8.40
N HIS A 44 6.39 0.32 7.26
CA HIS A 44 5.48 0.88 6.26
C HIS A 44 4.51 -0.18 5.69
N LEU A 45 5.01 -1.37 5.34
CA LEU A 45 4.20 -2.48 4.87
C LEU A 45 3.21 -2.97 5.95
N GLN A 46 3.63 -3.00 7.22
CA GLN A 46 2.76 -3.36 8.34
C GLN A 46 1.63 -2.33 8.54
N ALA A 47 1.96 -1.04 8.47
CA ALA A 47 0.98 0.05 8.56
C ALA A 47 -0.07 -0.03 7.44
N LYS A 48 0.37 -0.33 6.21
CA LYS A 48 -0.51 -0.58 5.05
C LYS A 48 -1.46 -1.75 5.26
N GLN A 49 -0.95 -2.86 5.77
CA GLN A 49 -1.76 -4.05 6.00
C GLN A 49 -2.91 -3.76 6.97
N SER A 50 -2.65 -3.01 8.04
CA SER A 50 -3.68 -2.56 8.98
C SER A 50 -4.73 -1.66 8.32
N LEU A 51 -4.31 -0.71 7.46
CA LEU A 51 -5.21 0.15 6.72
C LEU A 51 -6.13 -0.65 5.78
N TYR A 52 -5.59 -1.65 5.08
CA TYR A 52 -6.36 -2.41 4.10
C TYR A 52 -7.34 -3.39 4.71
N VAL A 53 -7.05 -3.94 5.89
CA VAL A 53 -8.03 -4.73 6.65
C VAL A 53 -9.26 -3.86 6.95
N GLN A 54 -9.04 -2.67 7.52
CA GLN A 54 -10.14 -1.74 7.82
C GLN A 54 -10.89 -1.26 6.57
N ALA A 55 -10.17 -1.03 5.46
CA ALA A 55 -10.80 -0.62 4.21
C ALA A 55 -11.66 -1.73 3.60
N VAL A 56 -11.25 -2.99 3.70
CA VAL A 56 -12.05 -4.14 3.26
C VAL A 56 -13.35 -4.24 4.05
N GLU A 57 -13.30 -4.15 5.37
CA GLU A 57 -14.49 -4.19 6.23
C GLU A 57 -15.49 -3.06 5.86
N ALA A 58 -14.97 -1.85 5.63
CA ALA A 58 -15.79 -0.71 5.25
C ALA A 58 -16.44 -0.90 3.86
N ILE A 59 -15.68 -1.41 2.88
CA ILE A 59 -16.18 -1.68 1.52
C ILE A 59 -17.19 -2.84 1.51
N GLN A 60 -16.97 -3.89 2.31
CA GLN A 60 -17.92 -5.00 2.44
C GLN A 60 -19.29 -4.52 2.97
N THR A 61 -19.28 -3.49 3.82
CA THR A 61 -20.50 -2.96 4.44
C THR A 61 -21.23 -1.95 3.54
N SER A 62 -20.51 -1.19 2.73
CA SER A 62 -21.06 0.02 2.09
C SER A 62 -20.64 0.27 0.65
N GLY A 63 -19.80 -0.60 0.08
CA GLY A 63 -19.26 -0.47 -1.27
C GLY A 63 -19.79 -1.50 -2.27
N THR A 64 -19.20 -1.49 -3.46
CA THR A 64 -19.59 -2.39 -4.56
C THR A 64 -18.70 -3.64 -4.64
N PRO A 65 -19.20 -4.75 -5.21
CA PRO A 65 -18.39 -5.95 -5.46
C PRO A 65 -17.14 -5.69 -6.32
N THR A 66 -17.22 -4.72 -7.24
CA THR A 66 -16.10 -4.29 -8.08
C THR A 66 -15.00 -3.63 -7.26
N GLU A 67 -15.34 -2.72 -6.34
CA GLU A 67 -14.34 -2.05 -5.48
C GLU A 67 -13.71 -3.03 -4.49
N LEU A 68 -14.49 -3.98 -3.97
CA LEU A 68 -13.97 -5.05 -3.13
C LEU A 68 -12.98 -5.94 -3.90
N SER A 69 -13.32 -6.30 -5.15
CA SER A 69 -12.45 -7.08 -6.04
C SER A 69 -11.16 -6.32 -6.37
N LEU A 70 -11.25 -5.02 -6.68
CA LEU A 70 -10.09 -4.17 -6.95
C LEU A 70 -9.14 -4.11 -5.76
N LEU A 71 -9.66 -3.87 -4.55
CA LEU A 71 -8.85 -3.87 -3.34
C LEU A 71 -8.25 -5.26 -3.05
N GLY A 72 -9.01 -6.33 -3.30
CA GLY A 72 -8.53 -7.71 -3.17
C GLY A 72 -7.34 -8.01 -4.08
N ILE A 73 -7.45 -7.70 -5.37
CA ILE A 73 -6.37 -7.87 -6.35
C ILE A 73 -5.13 -7.08 -5.94
N PHE A 74 -5.32 -5.82 -5.55
CA PHE A 74 -4.21 -4.98 -5.12
C PHE A 74 -3.50 -5.57 -3.89
N ARG A 75 -4.23 -6.03 -2.88
CA ARG A 75 -3.66 -6.65 -1.66
C ARG A 75 -2.85 -7.90 -1.98
N THR A 76 -3.34 -8.75 -2.89
CA THR A 76 -2.61 -9.93 -3.35
C THR A 76 -1.30 -9.54 -4.02
N ASN A 77 -1.35 -8.58 -4.96
CA ASN A 77 -0.17 -8.09 -5.66
C ASN A 77 0.84 -7.47 -4.69
N LEU A 78 0.37 -6.65 -3.73
CA LEU A 78 1.21 -6.07 -2.70
C LEU A 78 1.89 -7.16 -1.87
N SER A 79 1.18 -8.22 -1.47
CA SER A 79 1.76 -9.32 -0.69
C SER A 79 2.88 -10.04 -1.47
N VAL A 80 2.67 -10.33 -2.75
CA VAL A 80 3.66 -11.01 -3.59
C VAL A 80 4.91 -10.15 -3.76
N VAL A 81 4.72 -8.88 -4.16
CA VAL A 81 5.85 -7.98 -4.42
C VAL A 81 6.58 -7.64 -3.12
N SER A 82 5.86 -7.34 -2.03
CA SER A 82 6.51 -7.05 -0.75
C SER A 82 7.32 -8.25 -0.23
N GLY A 83 6.83 -9.47 -0.40
CA GLY A 83 7.61 -10.68 -0.11
C GLY A 83 8.89 -10.79 -0.93
N ALA A 84 8.80 -10.56 -2.25
CA ALA A 84 9.97 -10.58 -3.14
C ALA A 84 11.00 -9.48 -2.80
N VAL A 85 10.52 -8.27 -2.51
CA VAL A 85 11.37 -7.13 -2.14
C VAL A 85 12.05 -7.38 -0.79
N MET A 86 11.30 -7.82 0.22
CA MET A 86 11.89 -8.11 1.53
C MET A 86 12.90 -9.26 1.44
N GLY A 87 12.62 -10.30 0.65
CA GLY A 87 13.59 -11.37 0.40
C GLY A 87 14.87 -10.87 -0.28
N PHE A 88 14.77 -9.93 -1.22
CA PHE A 88 15.93 -9.27 -1.82
C PHE A 88 16.71 -8.42 -0.81
N LEU A 89 16.03 -7.69 0.08
CA LEU A 89 16.67 -6.83 1.08
C LEU A 89 17.30 -7.62 2.24
N ASP A 90 16.74 -8.79 2.59
CA ASP A 90 17.26 -9.66 3.63
C ASP A 90 18.49 -10.45 3.15
N ALA A 91 18.56 -10.77 1.85
CA ALA A 91 19.71 -11.44 1.24
C ALA A 91 20.06 -10.80 -0.13
N PRO A 92 20.75 -9.64 -0.12
CA PRO A 92 21.21 -9.00 -1.36
C PRO A 92 22.15 -9.91 -2.15
N ASP A 93 22.13 -9.77 -3.48
CA ASP A 93 23.01 -10.57 -4.35
C ASP A 93 24.49 -10.22 -4.08
N PRO A 94 25.38 -11.21 -3.88
CA PRO A 94 26.79 -10.95 -3.62
C PRO A 94 27.52 -10.41 -4.85
N HIS A 95 26.97 -10.59 -6.06
CA HIS A 95 27.57 -10.08 -7.28
C HIS A 95 27.05 -8.67 -7.61
N PRO A 96 27.92 -7.64 -7.70
CA PRO A 96 27.50 -6.25 -7.89
C PRO A 96 26.61 -6.01 -9.11
N GLU A 97 26.90 -6.67 -10.25
CA GLU A 97 26.12 -6.52 -11.48
C GLU A 97 24.71 -7.11 -11.35
N ARG A 98 24.59 -8.30 -10.76
CA ARG A 98 23.28 -8.94 -10.50
C ARG A 98 22.49 -8.19 -9.43
N LEU A 99 23.18 -7.67 -8.41
CA LEU A 99 22.59 -6.81 -7.41
C LEU A 99 21.96 -5.57 -8.06
N ARG A 100 22.69 -4.91 -8.96
CA ARG A 100 22.21 -3.74 -9.71
C ARG A 100 21.03 -4.06 -10.61
N GLU A 101 21.08 -5.16 -11.34
CA GLU A 101 19.97 -5.59 -12.20
C GLU A 101 18.70 -5.87 -11.38
N ARG A 102 18.84 -6.68 -10.32
CA ARG A 102 17.72 -7.01 -9.42
C ARG A 102 17.20 -5.77 -8.69
N LEU A 103 18.07 -4.85 -8.31
CA LEU A 103 17.69 -3.58 -7.70
C LEU A 103 16.81 -2.75 -8.64
N ARG A 104 17.15 -2.62 -9.93
CA ARG A 104 16.31 -1.90 -10.90
C ARG A 104 14.91 -2.49 -10.99
N THR A 105 14.81 -3.83 -11.02
CA THR A 105 13.52 -4.53 -11.03
C THR A 105 12.72 -4.26 -9.75
N VAL A 106 13.37 -4.34 -8.58
CA VAL A 106 12.76 -4.04 -7.28
C VAL A 106 12.27 -2.59 -7.20
N VAL A 107 13.10 -1.63 -7.62
CA VAL A 107 12.75 -0.21 -7.62
C VAL A 107 11.57 0.07 -8.55
N GLY A 108 11.58 -0.50 -9.76
CA GLY A 108 10.47 -0.38 -10.71
C GLY A 108 9.16 -0.92 -10.15
N ALA A 109 9.21 -2.12 -9.54
CA ALA A 109 8.03 -2.74 -8.93
C ALA A 109 7.50 -1.92 -7.74
N LEU A 110 8.37 -1.43 -6.86
CA LEU A 110 7.98 -0.57 -5.75
C LEU A 110 7.36 0.74 -6.23
N ARG A 111 7.98 1.45 -7.17
CA ARG A 111 7.42 2.70 -7.73
C ARG A 111 6.03 2.49 -8.32
N SER A 112 5.85 1.44 -9.12
CA SER A 112 4.56 1.09 -9.72
C SER A 112 3.49 0.81 -8.67
N LEU A 113 3.85 0.11 -7.59
CA LEU A 113 2.95 -0.11 -6.46
C LEU A 113 2.56 1.19 -5.76
N LEU A 114 3.54 2.03 -5.40
CA LEU A 114 3.28 3.30 -4.71
C LEU A 114 2.35 4.20 -5.56
N ASP A 115 2.57 4.24 -6.87
CA ASP A 115 1.75 5.02 -7.79
C ASP A 115 0.32 4.47 -7.92
N THR A 116 0.18 3.15 -8.05
CA THR A 116 -1.14 2.49 -8.10
C THR A 116 -1.90 2.73 -6.81
N GLU A 117 -1.20 2.65 -5.69
CA GLU A 117 -1.77 2.83 -4.37
C GLU A 117 -2.28 4.27 -4.18
N GLU A 118 -1.49 5.28 -4.56
CA GLU A 118 -1.89 6.67 -4.48
C GLU A 118 -3.03 7.05 -5.42
N LYS A 119 -3.04 6.51 -6.63
CA LYS A 119 -4.04 6.84 -7.68
C LYS A 119 -5.36 6.10 -7.52
N VAL A 120 -5.33 4.87 -7.00
CA VAL A 120 -6.49 3.98 -6.99
C VAL A 120 -6.90 3.62 -5.57
N VAL A 121 -5.97 3.12 -4.75
CA VAL A 121 -6.29 2.49 -3.46
C VAL A 121 -6.59 3.53 -2.38
N PHE A 122 -5.76 4.55 -2.24
CA PHE A 122 -5.95 5.61 -1.24
C PHE A 122 -7.26 6.40 -1.44
N PRO A 123 -7.69 6.74 -2.66
CA PRO A 123 -9.03 7.28 -2.90
C PRO A 123 -10.15 6.35 -2.43
N LEU A 124 -10.03 5.03 -2.66
CA LEU A 124 -11.00 4.05 -2.17
C LEU A 124 -11.02 4.02 -0.63
N CYS A 125 -9.86 3.89 0.03
CA CYS A 125 -9.77 3.91 1.50
C CYS A 125 -10.37 5.21 2.09
N THR A 126 -10.12 6.35 1.45
CA THR A 126 -10.61 7.65 1.91
C THR A 126 -12.13 7.78 1.75
N ARG A 127 -12.68 7.30 0.62
CA ARG A 127 -14.13 7.31 0.36
C ARG A 127 -14.89 6.57 1.46
N TYR A 128 -14.42 5.37 1.79
CA TYR A 128 -15.07 4.51 2.77
C TYR A 128 -14.75 4.88 4.22
N SER A 129 -13.66 5.63 4.47
CA SER A 129 -13.42 6.31 5.75
C SER A 129 -14.43 7.42 6.03
N LYS A 130 -14.84 8.18 5.01
CA LYS A 130 -15.76 9.32 5.17
C LYS A 130 -17.18 8.81 5.39
N ALA A 131 -17.60 7.79 4.65
CA ALA A 131 -18.92 7.15 4.78
C ALA A 131 -19.17 6.58 6.19
N ALA A 132 -18.14 6.09 6.89
CA ALA A 132 -18.26 5.61 8.27
C ALA A 132 -18.35 6.73 9.33
N GLY A 133 -17.87 7.95 9.01
CA GLY A 133 -17.85 9.10 9.93
C GLY A 133 -19.08 10.00 9.82
N THR A 134 -19.68 10.09 8.63
CA THR A 134 -21.03 10.63 8.45
C THR A 134 -22.01 9.50 8.61
N GLY A 135 -22.69 9.40 9.76
CA GLY A 135 -23.84 8.54 9.93
C GLY A 135 -24.93 8.89 8.90
N ALA A 136 -24.80 8.38 7.69
CA ALA A 136 -25.92 8.25 6.78
C ALA A 136 -26.81 7.19 7.44
N ALA A 137 -27.85 7.69 8.10
CA ALA A 137 -28.85 6.90 8.77
C ALA A 137 -29.22 5.70 7.89
N PRO A 138 -29.36 4.48 8.45
CA PRO A 138 -29.94 3.38 7.70
C PRO A 138 -31.29 3.88 7.20
N HIS A 139 -31.48 3.82 5.89
CA HIS A 139 -32.76 4.08 5.26
C HIS A 139 -33.74 3.09 5.90
N ARG A 140 -34.43 3.53 6.96
CA ARG A 140 -35.52 2.78 7.57
C ARG A 140 -36.56 2.67 6.47
N SER A 141 -36.59 1.52 5.80
CA SER A 141 -37.75 1.10 5.04
C SER A 141 -38.93 1.09 6.00
N ARG A 142 -39.67 2.20 5.98
CA ARG A 142 -40.96 2.38 6.64
C ARG A 142 -41.94 1.49 5.88
N PHE A 143 -41.93 0.20 6.18
CA PHE A 143 -43.08 -0.67 5.96
C PHE A 143 -43.73 -0.88 7.32
N GLU A 144 -44.36 0.18 7.80
CA GLU A 144 -45.47 0.05 8.73
C GLU A 144 -46.75 0.40 7.96
N GLU A 145 -47.65 -0.58 7.99
CA GLU A 145 -49.07 -0.38 8.24
C GLU A 145 -49.98 -0.07 7.04
N GLY A 146 -50.44 -1.18 6.45
CA GLY A 146 -51.76 -1.27 5.84
C GLY A 146 -52.54 -2.44 6.46
N ARG A 147 -53.00 -2.29 7.70
CA ARG A 147 -54.10 -3.12 8.24
C ARG A 147 -55.40 -2.69 7.56
N ARG A 148 -56.07 -3.61 6.88
CA ARG A 148 -57.45 -4.08 7.13
C ARG A 148 -57.92 -4.96 5.98
#